data_AF-A0AAV5S0H9-F1
#
_entry.id   AF-A0AAV5S0H9-F1
#
_cell.length_a   1.000
_cell.length_b   1.000
_cell.length_c   1.000
_cell.angle_alpha   90.00
_cell.angle_beta   90.00
_cell.angle_gamma   90.00
#
_symmetry.space_group_name_H-M   'P 1'
#
loop_
_entity.id
_entity.type
_entity.pdbx_description
1 polymer ?
#
loop_
_entity_poly.entity_id
_entity_poly.type
_entity_poly.pdbx_seq_one_letter_code
_entity_poly.pdbx_strand_id
1 'polypeptide(L)'
;MSIRPNTAPTKSRADRPASRYQSSGAETSRQRKTNVDSFTSQNIWENLTRLRQHSQKPERIIRGSYFVFLFNGEGENSALKTCLDDLHKHIDQHKFEFMTAQSEGNDSIILILKNFNLLDGCLLLSVIANHSAQRYSSSPVGSYFVVPQNVRLSCRLFILSKSKFTTATRRRKGVPGFTISCKPSFTTRLSEVRIAVQPNRNIETFINGVALMLTNARFEKHPQGIDNHIQVLFNGSANRLKYSLLETRFINGDIFDPSDVVKNDELVKQSSKIIEEYKKGLNTTNSPKSGSANDKKSPSPTTGVNSRATSSATSPSTTRYKTGTQASEGQNTTSNNHSQGNLEKPGYLTQEQIKEHCVASISAAKVIMQTKSSQDILKTYIRIPKLKYTDIILDRLKDLRGQSHCNIIVLNLNNLHESDAWFSSLDVSKYTSVIQAPHPSTVRILCIGGITEYILIALDKIGEIMKL
;
A
#
# COMPACT_ATOMS: atom_id res chain seq x y z
N MET A 1 -51.00 -48.85 18.23
CA MET A 1 -51.15 -49.54 19.54
C MET A 1 -50.02 -49.03 20.43
N SER A 2 -50.25 -47.99 21.25
CA SER A 2 -50.64 -48.07 22.68
C SER A 2 -49.72 -49.04 23.45
N ILE A 3 -48.85 -48.65 24.40
CA ILE A 3 -49.14 -48.03 25.71
C ILE A 3 -47.82 -47.47 26.34
N ARG A 4 -47.90 -46.34 27.06
CA ARG A 4 -46.90 -45.85 28.07
C ARG A 4 -47.20 -46.46 29.45
N PRO A 5 -46.27 -46.44 30.43
CA PRO A 5 -46.35 -45.40 31.50
C PRO A 5 -44.96 -44.83 31.89
N ASN A 6 -44.80 -43.50 32.12
CA ASN A 6 -44.89 -42.75 33.40
C ASN A 6 -43.91 -43.27 34.49
N THR A 7 -43.03 -42.48 35.12
CA THR A 7 -43.31 -41.28 35.96
C THR A 7 -42.04 -40.43 36.24
N ALA A 8 -42.21 -39.11 36.39
CA ALA A 8 -41.26 -38.18 37.06
C ALA A 8 -41.46 -38.16 38.59
N PRO A 9 -40.63 -37.45 39.37
CA PRO A 9 -41.16 -36.20 39.94
C PRO A 9 -40.18 -35.01 40.09
N THR A 10 -40.80 -33.84 40.06
CA THR A 10 -40.33 -32.47 40.34
C THR A 10 -40.36 -32.11 41.84
N LYS A 11 -39.45 -31.21 42.29
CA LYS A 11 -39.60 -30.28 43.44
C LYS A 11 -38.87 -28.98 43.08
N SER A 12 -39.55 -27.87 42.76
CA SER A 12 -40.27 -26.88 43.57
C SER A 12 -39.39 -25.80 44.23
N ARG A 13 -39.84 -24.56 44.06
CA ARG A 13 -39.20 -23.24 44.26
C ARG A 13 -39.89 -22.53 45.43
N ALA A 14 -39.11 -21.84 46.28
CA ALA A 14 -39.47 -20.76 47.23
C ALA A 14 -38.19 -20.50 48.08
N ASP A 15 -37.79 -19.33 48.56
CA ASP A 15 -38.28 -17.95 48.56
C ASP A 15 -37.11 -16.99 48.90
N ARG A 16 -37.25 -15.71 48.54
CA ARG A 16 -36.32 -14.58 48.83
C ARG A 16 -36.29 -14.21 50.33
N PRO A 17 -35.32 -13.38 50.78
CA PRO A 17 -35.60 -11.94 50.85
C PRO A 17 -34.43 -11.02 50.42
N ALA A 18 -34.81 -9.78 50.08
CA ALA A 18 -33.97 -8.65 49.72
C ALA A 18 -33.76 -7.69 50.91
N SER A 19 -32.62 -7.01 50.96
CA SER A 19 -32.26 -5.79 51.73
C SER A 19 -30.72 -5.71 51.70
N ARG A 20 -29.97 -4.61 51.51
CA ARG A 20 -30.19 -3.17 51.70
C ARG A 20 -29.08 -2.42 50.96
N TYR A 21 -29.35 -1.16 50.62
CA TYR A 21 -28.37 -0.15 50.22
C TYR A 21 -27.20 -0.03 51.19
N GLN A 22 -25.98 0.16 50.67
CA GLN A 22 -24.99 1.07 51.23
C GLN A 22 -24.05 1.58 50.14
N SER A 23 -23.98 2.91 50.03
CA SER A 23 -23.01 3.63 49.22
C SER A 23 -21.68 3.69 49.95
N SER A 24 -20.58 3.41 49.25
CA SER A 24 -19.27 3.95 49.63
C SER A 24 -18.43 4.10 48.38
N GLY A 25 -18.20 5.35 47.99
CA GLY A 25 -17.14 5.68 47.06
C GLY A 25 -15.81 5.23 47.63
N ALA A 26 -15.02 4.56 46.80
CA ALA A 26 -13.60 4.42 46.99
C ALA A 26 -12.97 4.45 45.61
N GLU A 27 -12.31 5.57 45.32
CA GLU A 27 -11.36 5.73 44.24
C GLU A 27 -10.38 4.57 44.26
N THR A 28 -10.50 3.67 43.29
CA THR A 28 -9.40 2.78 42.94
C THR A 28 -8.95 3.17 41.55
N SER A 29 -7.79 3.83 41.55
CA SER A 29 -7.04 4.22 40.37
C SER A 29 -7.11 3.10 39.33
N ARG A 30 -7.59 3.44 38.12
CA ARG A 30 -7.26 2.65 36.94
C ARG A 30 -5.75 2.74 36.77
N GLN A 31 -5.03 1.83 37.42
CA GLN A 31 -3.68 1.48 37.02
C GLN A 31 -3.81 1.01 35.57
N ARG A 32 -3.45 1.90 34.64
CA ARG A 32 -2.97 1.51 33.33
C ARG A 32 -1.85 0.51 33.61
N LYS A 33 -2.14 -0.79 33.46
CA LYS A 33 -1.10 -1.77 33.21
C LYS A 33 -0.36 -1.30 31.95
N THR A 34 0.71 -0.56 32.15
CA THR A 34 1.81 -0.44 31.22
C THR A 34 2.35 -1.85 31.04
N ASN A 35 1.75 -2.60 30.10
CA ASN A 35 2.36 -3.81 29.57
C ASN A 35 3.55 -3.34 28.72
N VAL A 36 4.66 -3.03 29.40
CA VAL A 36 5.97 -2.79 28.83
C VAL A 36 6.95 -3.65 29.62
N ASP A 37 6.75 -4.96 29.55
CA ASP A 37 7.87 -5.89 29.62
C ASP A 37 8.12 -6.33 28.19
N SER A 38 8.91 -5.52 27.48
CA SER A 38 9.38 -5.79 26.13
C SER A 38 10.40 -6.94 26.17
N PHE A 39 9.90 -8.16 26.29
CA PHE A 39 10.69 -9.37 26.07
C PHE A 39 11.15 -9.37 24.60
N THR A 40 12.43 -9.06 24.36
CA THR A 40 13.02 -8.96 23.03
C THR A 40 14.01 -10.11 22.79
N SER A 41 13.60 -11.33 23.13
CA SER A 41 14.42 -12.49 22.80
C SER A 41 14.52 -12.63 21.28
N GLN A 42 15.76 -12.76 20.81
CA GLN A 42 16.05 -13.10 19.42
C GLN A 42 16.10 -14.61 19.17
N ASN A 43 15.83 -15.42 20.20
CA ASN A 43 15.81 -16.87 20.10
C ASN A 43 14.44 -17.34 19.57
N ILE A 44 14.45 -18.09 18.47
CA ILE A 44 13.23 -18.63 17.86
C ILE A 44 12.50 -19.55 18.85
N TRP A 45 13.21 -20.38 19.61
CA TRP A 45 12.62 -21.35 20.54
C TRP A 45 11.83 -20.70 21.68
N GLU A 46 12.36 -19.63 22.26
CA GLU A 46 11.69 -18.89 23.34
C GLU A 46 10.38 -18.27 22.84
N ASN A 47 10.41 -17.69 21.63
CA ASN A 47 9.23 -17.12 21.00
C ASN A 47 8.20 -18.20 20.61
N LEU A 48 8.62 -19.36 20.14
CA LEU A 48 7.73 -20.49 19.85
C LEU A 48 7.10 -21.08 21.12
N THR A 49 7.86 -21.18 22.21
CA THR A 49 7.35 -21.63 23.51
C THR A 49 6.28 -20.69 24.04
N ARG A 50 6.50 -19.38 23.92
CA ARG A 50 5.51 -18.37 24.26
C ARG A 50 4.28 -18.45 23.35
N LEU A 51 4.46 -18.65 22.04
CA LEU A 51 3.35 -18.86 21.12
C LEU A 51 2.53 -20.10 21.50
N ARG A 52 3.19 -21.19 21.91
CA ARG A 52 2.53 -22.41 22.39
C ARG A 52 1.62 -22.15 23.59
N GLN A 53 2.03 -21.29 24.51
CA GLN A 53 1.26 -20.93 25.70
C GLN A 53 0.04 -20.05 25.42
N HIS A 54 0.12 -19.17 24.41
CA HIS A 54 -0.93 -18.18 24.14
C HIS A 54 -1.89 -18.54 22.99
N SER A 55 -1.52 -19.49 22.12
CA SER A 55 -2.36 -19.88 20.98
C SER A 55 -3.32 -21.02 21.34
N GLN A 56 -4.49 -21.01 20.72
CA GLN A 56 -5.44 -22.11 20.88
C GLN A 56 -5.05 -23.29 19.98
N LYS A 57 -4.74 -24.44 20.58
CA LYS A 57 -4.41 -25.70 19.87
C LYS A 57 -3.26 -25.54 18.84
N PRO A 58 -2.07 -25.05 19.22
CA PRO A 58 -0.93 -24.84 18.32
C PRO A 58 -0.47 -26.10 17.58
N GLU A 59 -0.63 -27.26 18.21
CA GLU A 59 -0.17 -28.56 17.68
C GLU A 59 -1.18 -29.18 16.70
N ARG A 60 -2.37 -28.58 16.53
CA ARG A 60 -3.35 -29.07 15.58
C ARG A 60 -2.83 -28.91 14.15
N ILE A 61 -2.80 -30.03 13.43
CA ILE A 61 -2.45 -30.06 12.01
C ILE A 61 -3.42 -29.20 11.19
N ILE A 62 -2.86 -28.31 10.37
CA ILE A 62 -3.62 -27.52 9.39
C ILE A 62 -3.77 -28.36 8.13
N ARG A 63 -4.95 -28.97 7.93
CA ARG A 63 -5.17 -29.90 6.81
C ARG A 63 -5.03 -29.20 5.45
N GLY A 64 -4.30 -29.85 4.54
CA GLY A 64 -4.05 -29.32 3.19
C GLY A 64 -3.05 -28.16 3.17
N SER A 65 -2.43 -27.83 4.30
CA SER A 65 -1.35 -26.85 4.31
C SER A 65 -0.18 -27.35 3.48
N TYR A 66 0.33 -26.48 2.60
CA TYR A 66 1.32 -26.84 1.61
C TYR A 66 2.16 -25.61 1.25
N PHE A 67 3.43 -25.62 1.65
CA PHE A 67 4.42 -24.60 1.35
C PHE A 67 5.51 -25.16 0.47
N VAL A 68 5.99 -24.32 -0.44
CA VAL A 68 7.08 -24.65 -1.35
C VAL A 68 8.08 -23.52 -1.34
N PHE A 69 9.36 -23.83 -1.15
CA PHE A 69 10.46 -22.87 -1.28
C PHE A 69 11.36 -23.32 -2.41
N LEU A 70 11.92 -22.35 -3.12
CA LEU A 70 12.88 -22.58 -4.18
C LEU A 70 14.17 -21.81 -3.83
N PHE A 71 15.27 -22.53 -3.73
CA PHE A 71 16.62 -21.99 -3.56
C PHE A 71 17.46 -22.33 -4.79
N ASN A 72 18.26 -21.38 -5.27
CA ASN A 72 19.03 -21.52 -6.49
C ASN A 72 20.51 -21.23 -6.20
N GLY A 73 21.43 -22.08 -6.64
CA GLY A 73 22.86 -21.76 -6.72
C GLY A 73 23.78 -22.74 -5.99
N GLU A 74 24.94 -23.01 -6.58
CA GLU A 74 25.90 -24.02 -6.14
C GLU A 74 26.59 -23.68 -4.79
N GLY A 75 26.89 -22.40 -4.55
CA GLY A 75 27.51 -21.95 -3.28
C GLY A 75 26.54 -21.85 -2.10
N GLU A 76 25.23 -21.85 -2.35
CA GLU A 76 24.18 -21.70 -1.34
C GLU A 76 23.82 -23.03 -0.67
N ASN A 77 24.12 -24.15 -1.33
CA ASN A 77 23.54 -25.43 -1.02
C ASN A 77 24.16 -26.09 0.23
N SER A 78 25.43 -25.85 0.58
CA SER A 78 26.05 -26.53 1.74
C SER A 78 25.54 -25.99 3.08
N ALA A 79 25.62 -24.67 3.30
CA ALA A 79 25.12 -24.04 4.53
C ALA A 79 23.60 -24.14 4.65
N LEU A 80 22.88 -24.13 3.52
CA LEU A 80 21.44 -24.40 3.52
C LEU A 80 21.16 -25.86 3.89
N LYS A 81 21.86 -26.85 3.31
CA LYS A 81 21.69 -28.28 3.67
C LYS A 81 21.91 -28.50 5.16
N THR A 82 22.98 -27.96 5.75
CA THR A 82 23.21 -28.07 7.21
C THR A 82 22.05 -27.47 8.02
N CYS A 83 21.54 -26.30 7.61
CA CYS A 83 20.36 -25.67 8.24
C CYS A 83 19.10 -26.54 8.11
N LEU A 84 18.88 -27.16 6.95
CA LEU A 84 17.74 -28.05 6.69
C LEU A 84 17.87 -29.36 7.48
N ASP A 85 19.07 -29.91 7.60
CA ASP A 85 19.35 -31.11 8.40
C ASP A 85 19.08 -30.86 9.89
N ASP A 86 19.45 -29.68 10.39
CA ASP A 86 19.10 -29.25 11.75
C ASP A 86 17.58 -29.07 11.93
N LEU A 87 16.88 -28.54 10.93
CA LEU A 87 15.42 -28.44 10.95
C LEU A 87 14.73 -29.82 10.95
N HIS A 88 15.28 -30.80 10.24
CA HIS A 88 14.77 -32.18 10.19
C HIS A 88 14.80 -32.88 11.55
N LYS A 89 15.67 -32.45 12.48
CA LYS A 89 15.67 -32.96 13.87
C LYS A 89 14.44 -32.53 14.66
N HIS A 90 13.70 -31.51 14.17
CA HIS A 90 12.61 -30.88 14.90
C HIS A 90 11.27 -30.92 14.16
N ILE A 91 11.27 -31.18 12.85
CA ILE A 91 10.06 -31.32 12.03
C ILE A 91 10.05 -32.71 11.41
N ASP A 92 8.93 -33.43 11.59
CA ASP A 92 8.77 -34.79 11.07
C ASP A 92 9.09 -34.87 9.57
N GLN A 93 9.88 -35.88 9.18
CA GLN A 93 10.28 -36.11 7.79
C GLN A 93 9.09 -36.31 6.83
N HIS A 94 7.96 -36.82 7.32
CA HIS A 94 6.74 -36.95 6.50
C HIS A 94 6.04 -35.62 6.19
N LYS A 95 6.33 -34.57 6.96
CA LYS A 95 5.80 -33.21 6.72
C LYS A 95 6.76 -32.37 5.92
N PHE A 96 8.06 -32.65 6.03
CA PHE A 96 9.13 -31.81 5.53
C PHE A 96 10.03 -32.61 4.59
N GLU A 97 10.04 -32.24 3.32
CA GLU A 97 10.81 -32.93 2.28
C GLU A 97 11.59 -31.89 1.48
N PHE A 98 12.82 -32.21 1.09
CA PHE A 98 13.56 -31.43 0.11
C PHE A 98 13.90 -32.30 -1.09
N MET A 99 13.78 -31.71 -2.28
CA MET A 99 14.08 -32.33 -3.55
C MET A 99 15.19 -31.53 -4.21
N THR A 100 16.17 -32.22 -4.78
CA THR A 100 17.17 -31.58 -5.63
C THR A 100 16.67 -31.61 -7.06
N ALA A 101 16.49 -30.43 -7.62
CA ALA A 101 16.25 -30.22 -9.03
C ALA A 101 17.62 -30.11 -9.71
N GLN A 102 18.09 -31.22 -10.27
CA GLN A 102 19.30 -31.23 -11.09
C GLN A 102 18.98 -30.68 -12.47
N SER A 103 19.60 -29.56 -12.81
CA SER A 103 19.71 -29.07 -14.18
C SER A 103 21.21 -28.91 -14.47
N GLU A 104 21.64 -29.24 -15.69
CA GLU A 104 23.04 -29.08 -16.12
C GLU A 104 23.56 -27.66 -15.78
N GLY A 105 24.40 -27.56 -14.76
CA GLY A 105 25.04 -26.32 -14.29
C GLY A 105 24.23 -25.46 -13.30
N ASN A 106 23.13 -25.96 -12.70
CA ASN A 106 22.45 -25.28 -11.61
C ASN A 106 21.66 -26.28 -10.73
N ASP A 107 22.19 -26.54 -9.54
CA ASP A 107 21.47 -27.30 -8.51
C ASP A 107 20.47 -26.38 -7.79
N SER A 108 19.18 -26.58 -8.06
CA SER A 108 18.10 -25.95 -7.30
C SER A 108 17.62 -26.88 -6.18
N ILE A 109 17.37 -26.33 -5.00
CA ILE A 109 16.75 -27.07 -3.89
C ILE A 109 15.29 -26.61 -3.79
N ILE A 110 14.38 -27.57 -3.92
CA ILE A 110 12.94 -27.38 -3.72
C ILE A 110 12.60 -27.92 -2.33
N LEU A 111 12.11 -27.07 -1.45
CA LEU A 111 11.71 -27.43 -0.10
C LEU A 111 10.19 -27.48 0.00
N ILE A 112 9.63 -28.56 0.54
CA ILE A 112 8.19 -28.77 0.68
C ILE A 112 7.86 -28.98 2.15
N LEU A 113 6.87 -28.23 2.64
CA LEU A 113 6.26 -28.45 3.96
C LEU A 113 4.76 -28.70 3.79
N LYS A 114 4.29 -29.90 4.15
CA LYS A 114 2.91 -30.38 3.99
C LYS A 114 2.27 -30.79 5.32
N ASN A 115 0.96 -30.54 5.46
CA ASN A 115 0.14 -30.91 6.62
C ASN A 115 0.80 -30.57 7.97
N PHE A 116 1.40 -29.38 8.04
CA PHE A 116 2.10 -28.88 9.19
C PHE A 116 1.15 -28.24 10.22
N ASN A 117 1.57 -28.19 11.49
CA ASN A 117 0.87 -27.46 12.55
C ASN A 117 1.33 -25.99 12.62
N LEU A 118 0.73 -25.18 13.51
CA LEU A 118 1.06 -23.75 13.63
C LEU A 118 2.55 -23.52 13.97
N LEU A 119 3.11 -24.34 14.87
CA LEU A 119 4.49 -24.20 15.35
C LEU A 119 5.50 -24.62 14.28
N ASP A 120 5.26 -25.73 13.57
CA ASP A 120 6.09 -26.22 12.46
C ASP A 120 6.25 -25.13 11.39
N GLY A 121 5.13 -24.50 11.00
CA GLY A 121 5.12 -23.43 10.02
C GLY A 121 5.84 -22.16 10.49
N CYS A 122 5.66 -21.76 11.74
CA CYS A 122 6.40 -20.64 12.33
C CYS A 122 7.91 -20.92 12.43
N LEU A 123 8.29 -22.11 12.90
CA LEU A 123 9.68 -22.54 13.01
C LEU A 123 10.38 -22.48 11.64
N LEU A 124 9.82 -23.16 10.65
CA LEU A 124 10.41 -23.21 9.31
C LEU A 124 10.56 -21.81 8.72
N LEU A 125 9.48 -21.00 8.74
CA LEU A 125 9.51 -19.66 8.14
C LEU A 125 10.51 -18.73 8.83
N SER A 126 10.63 -18.82 10.17
CA SER A 126 11.58 -18.02 10.93
C SER A 126 13.03 -18.42 10.64
N VAL A 127 13.32 -19.72 10.57
CA VAL A 127 14.67 -20.22 10.26
C VAL A 127 15.07 -19.88 8.82
N ILE A 128 14.17 -20.10 7.85
CA ILE A 128 14.43 -19.74 6.44
C ILE A 128 14.59 -18.23 6.26
N ALA A 129 13.79 -17.40 6.94
CA ALA A 129 13.94 -15.95 6.90
C ALA A 129 15.26 -15.50 7.54
N ASN A 130 15.69 -16.13 8.64
CA ASN A 130 16.98 -15.85 9.28
C ASN A 130 18.14 -16.24 8.36
N HIS A 131 18.13 -17.46 7.82
CA HIS A 131 19.14 -17.93 6.86
C HIS A 131 19.24 -16.97 5.66
N SER A 132 18.10 -16.59 5.06
CA SER A 132 18.08 -15.66 3.93
C SER A 132 18.67 -14.29 4.27
N ALA A 133 18.50 -13.82 5.50
CA ALA A 133 18.98 -12.53 5.92
C ALA A 133 20.47 -12.55 6.34
N GLN A 134 20.95 -13.68 6.88
CA GLN A 134 22.36 -13.92 7.17
C GLN A 134 23.22 -13.98 5.90
N ARG A 135 22.66 -14.34 4.73
CA ARG A 135 23.37 -14.32 3.43
C ARG A 135 24.02 -12.99 3.09
N TYR A 136 23.41 -11.89 3.52
CA TYR A 136 23.88 -10.53 3.26
C TYR A 136 24.55 -9.90 4.48
N SER A 137 24.74 -10.67 5.55
CA SER A 137 25.42 -10.22 6.76
C SER A 137 26.88 -10.64 6.72
N SER A 138 27.77 -9.71 7.05
CA SER A 138 29.22 -9.92 7.07
C SER A 138 29.74 -10.74 8.26
N SER A 139 28.85 -11.19 9.16
CA SER A 139 29.22 -12.00 10.32
C SER A 139 28.44 -13.33 10.34
N PRO A 140 29.12 -14.48 10.22
CA PRO A 140 28.46 -15.77 10.35
C PRO A 140 28.04 -15.96 11.81
N VAL A 141 26.74 -15.87 12.07
CA VAL A 141 26.18 -16.24 13.38
C VAL A 141 26.13 -17.77 13.43
N GLY A 142 26.79 -18.37 14.42
CA GLY A 142 26.94 -19.83 14.55
C GLY A 142 25.66 -20.62 14.84
N SER A 143 24.48 -19.99 14.82
CA SER A 143 23.19 -20.65 15.04
C SER A 143 22.09 -20.11 14.13
N TYR A 144 21.38 -21.02 13.45
CA TYR A 144 20.21 -20.69 12.64
C TYR A 144 18.96 -20.34 13.47
N PHE A 145 18.97 -20.69 14.76
CA PHE A 145 17.85 -20.51 15.68
C PHE A 145 17.90 -19.19 16.46
N VAL A 146 19.00 -18.45 16.37
CA VAL A 146 19.18 -17.13 16.98
C VAL A 146 19.28 -16.09 15.88
N VAL A 147 18.41 -15.10 15.94
CA VAL A 147 18.32 -14.04 14.93
C VAL A 147 19.22 -12.86 15.35
N PRO A 148 20.09 -12.33 14.48
CA PRO A 148 20.87 -11.15 14.85
C PRO A 148 19.94 -9.93 14.99
N GLN A 149 20.26 -9.04 15.92
CA GLN A 149 19.52 -7.78 16.06
C GLN A 149 19.67 -6.92 14.81
N ASN A 150 18.65 -6.13 14.49
CA ASN A 150 18.62 -5.19 13.35
C ASN A 150 18.66 -5.85 11.96
N VAL A 151 18.41 -7.16 11.86
CA VAL A 151 18.29 -7.84 10.58
C VAL A 151 16.87 -7.76 10.05
N ARG A 152 16.73 -7.49 8.74
CA ARG A 152 15.43 -7.53 8.07
C ARG A 152 15.06 -8.98 7.76
N LEU A 153 14.07 -9.51 8.48
CA LEU A 153 13.52 -10.83 8.19
C LEU A 153 12.56 -10.75 7.00
N SER A 154 12.86 -11.52 5.97
CA SER A 154 11.97 -11.72 4.84
C SER A 154 12.12 -13.12 4.26
N CYS A 155 11.02 -13.69 3.81
CA CYS A 155 11.03 -14.94 3.05
C CYS A 155 10.06 -14.88 1.88
N ARG A 156 10.39 -15.66 0.85
CA ARG A 156 9.58 -15.88 -0.34
C ARG A 156 9.25 -17.36 -0.39
N LEU A 157 7.98 -17.67 -0.60
CA LEU A 157 7.49 -19.04 -0.74
C LEU A 157 6.38 -19.09 -1.78
N PHE A 158 6.06 -20.29 -2.24
CA PHE A 158 4.93 -20.57 -3.12
C PHE A 158 3.88 -21.39 -2.38
N ILE A 159 2.62 -21.08 -2.67
CA ILE A 159 1.44 -21.82 -2.22
C ILE A 159 0.60 -22.23 -3.43
N LEU A 160 -0.35 -23.14 -3.22
CA LEU A 160 -1.39 -23.40 -4.22
C LEU A 160 -2.28 -22.18 -4.43
N SER A 161 -2.60 -21.88 -5.69
CA SER A 161 -3.20 -20.59 -6.08
C SER A 161 -4.58 -20.32 -5.50
N LYS A 162 -5.37 -21.35 -5.14
CA LYS A 162 -6.66 -21.14 -4.45
C LYS A 162 -6.55 -21.03 -2.93
N SER A 163 -5.34 -21.16 -2.37
CA SER A 163 -5.10 -20.89 -0.95
C SER A 163 -5.25 -19.39 -0.68
N LYS A 164 -5.97 -19.03 0.38
CA LYS A 164 -6.27 -17.64 0.73
C LYS A 164 -5.61 -17.27 2.05
N PHE A 165 -4.78 -16.24 2.01
CA PHE A 165 -4.28 -15.57 3.21
C PHE A 165 -5.08 -14.30 3.45
N THR A 166 -5.83 -14.28 4.53
CA THR A 166 -6.58 -13.08 4.90
C THR A 166 -5.64 -12.14 5.66
N THR A 167 -5.17 -11.08 5.01
CA THR A 167 -4.52 -9.98 5.74
C THR A 167 -5.62 -9.26 6.51
N ALA A 168 -5.69 -9.49 7.83
CA ALA A 168 -6.48 -8.74 8.79
C ALA A 168 -7.85 -8.23 8.27
N THR A 169 -8.93 -8.99 8.50
CA THR A 169 -10.29 -8.44 8.40
C THR A 169 -10.39 -7.14 9.21
N ARG A 170 -11.18 -6.15 8.78
CA ARG A 170 -11.41 -4.83 9.45
C ARG A 170 -11.57 -4.86 10.98
N ARG A 171 -11.86 -6.02 11.59
CA ARG A 171 -12.04 -6.24 13.04
C ARG A 171 -10.80 -6.74 13.80
N ARG A 172 -9.74 -7.25 13.14
CA ARG A 172 -8.51 -7.72 13.80
C ARG A 172 -7.36 -6.80 13.42
N LYS A 173 -6.81 -6.06 14.39
CA LYS A 173 -5.57 -5.28 14.18
C LYS A 173 -4.46 -6.27 13.76
N GLY A 174 -3.88 -6.07 12.57
CA GLY A 174 -2.71 -6.83 12.13
C GLY A 174 -1.51 -6.59 13.05
N VAL A 175 -0.47 -7.41 12.93
CA VAL A 175 0.79 -7.20 13.65
C VAL A 175 1.53 -6.00 13.03
N PRO A 176 1.81 -4.92 13.78
CA PRO A 176 2.47 -3.74 13.23
C PRO A 176 3.84 -4.07 12.62
N GLY A 177 4.11 -3.56 11.42
CA GLY A 177 5.40 -3.77 10.73
C GLY A 177 5.57 -5.14 10.08
N PHE A 178 4.59 -6.04 10.19
CA PHE A 178 4.54 -7.31 9.46
C PHE A 178 3.73 -7.14 8.17
N THR A 179 4.30 -7.58 7.06
CA THR A 179 3.71 -7.43 5.73
C THR A 179 3.66 -8.77 5.01
N ILE A 180 2.53 -9.02 4.35
CA ILE A 180 2.35 -10.15 3.45
C ILE A 180 1.87 -9.60 2.12
N SER A 181 2.49 -10.03 1.04
CA SER A 181 1.96 -9.83 -0.31
C SER A 181 1.82 -11.17 -1.00
N CYS A 182 0.66 -11.40 -1.60
CA CYS A 182 0.38 -12.56 -2.43
C CYS A 182 0.26 -12.08 -3.87
N LYS A 183 1.08 -12.62 -4.76
CA LYS A 183 1.09 -12.30 -6.18
C LYS A 183 0.88 -13.57 -7.00
N PRO A 184 0.25 -13.49 -8.19
CA PRO A 184 0.29 -14.57 -9.14
C PRO A 184 1.76 -14.97 -9.40
N SER A 185 2.04 -16.26 -9.42
CA SER A 185 3.36 -16.76 -9.81
C SER A 185 3.51 -16.76 -11.35
N PHE A 186 4.67 -17.20 -11.83
CA PHE A 186 4.89 -17.52 -13.25
C PHE A 186 4.02 -18.69 -13.74
N THR A 187 3.26 -19.35 -12.86
CA THR A 187 2.29 -20.39 -13.20
C THR A 187 0.92 -20.12 -12.59
N THR A 188 -0.12 -20.65 -13.25
CA THR A 188 -1.53 -20.47 -12.85
C THR A 188 -1.93 -21.28 -11.60
N ARG A 189 -1.15 -22.30 -11.25
CA ARG A 189 -1.43 -23.19 -10.11
C ARG A 189 -0.75 -22.77 -8.81
N LEU A 190 0.24 -21.87 -8.88
CA LEU A 190 0.95 -21.38 -7.72
C LEU A 190 0.77 -19.87 -7.55
N SER A 191 0.70 -19.44 -6.30
CA SER A 191 0.82 -18.03 -5.94
C SER A 191 2.11 -17.83 -5.16
N GLU A 192 2.83 -16.76 -5.48
CA GLU A 192 4.00 -16.34 -4.73
C GLU A 192 3.58 -15.52 -3.52
N VAL A 193 4.04 -15.92 -2.35
CA VAL A 193 3.83 -15.20 -1.10
C VAL A 193 5.16 -14.65 -0.63
N ARG A 194 5.19 -13.33 -0.41
CA ARG A 194 6.31 -12.65 0.25
C ARG A 194 5.89 -12.22 1.63
N ILE A 195 6.66 -12.63 2.61
CA ILE A 195 6.50 -12.25 4.00
C ILE A 195 7.72 -11.41 4.38
N ALA A 196 7.49 -10.25 4.97
CA ALA A 196 8.57 -9.40 5.43
C ALA A 196 8.18 -8.63 6.67
N VAL A 197 9.17 -8.40 7.53
CA VAL A 197 9.06 -7.48 8.67
C VAL A 197 9.94 -6.26 8.40
N GLN A 198 9.47 -5.09 8.84
CA GLN A 198 10.26 -3.85 8.74
C GLN A 198 11.59 -3.96 9.50
N PRO A 199 12.66 -3.25 9.06
CA PRO A 199 13.92 -3.21 9.79
C PRO A 199 13.74 -2.78 11.26
N ASN A 200 14.67 -3.20 12.13
CA ASN A 200 14.68 -2.86 13.57
C ASN A 200 13.46 -3.37 14.37
N ARG A 201 12.78 -4.38 13.86
CA ARG A 201 11.74 -5.12 14.58
C ARG A 201 12.29 -6.47 15.02
N ASN A 202 11.76 -6.99 16.13
CA ASN A 202 12.20 -8.25 16.71
C ASN A 202 11.63 -9.48 15.96
N ILE A 203 12.30 -10.63 16.10
CA ILE A 203 11.81 -11.94 15.63
C ILE A 203 10.41 -12.26 16.15
N GLU A 204 10.05 -11.78 17.34
CA GLU A 204 8.71 -11.90 17.92
C GLU A 204 7.63 -11.32 16.99
N THR A 205 7.88 -10.14 16.40
CA THR A 205 6.96 -9.51 15.42
C THR A 205 6.76 -10.41 14.20
N PHE A 206 7.83 -11.06 13.73
CA PHE A 206 7.77 -11.99 12.61
C PHE A 206 6.97 -13.24 12.98
N ILE A 207 7.29 -13.91 14.10
CA ILE A 207 6.62 -15.13 14.55
C ILE A 207 5.13 -14.86 14.82
N ASN A 208 4.79 -13.76 15.50
CA ASN A 208 3.39 -13.39 15.75
C ASN A 208 2.65 -13.06 14.45
N GLY A 209 3.32 -12.41 13.49
CA GLY A 209 2.75 -12.13 12.18
C GLY A 209 2.47 -13.41 11.38
N VAL A 210 3.43 -14.34 11.36
CA VAL A 210 3.27 -15.66 10.72
C VAL A 210 2.18 -16.47 11.42
N ALA A 211 2.15 -16.47 12.75
CA ALA A 211 1.12 -17.19 13.50
C ALA A 211 -0.28 -16.64 13.19
N LEU A 212 -0.42 -15.31 13.13
CA LEU A 212 -1.66 -14.67 12.73
C LEU A 212 -2.04 -14.99 11.28
N MET A 213 -1.06 -15.05 10.37
CA MET A 213 -1.26 -15.44 8.98
C MET A 213 -1.80 -16.86 8.87
N LEU A 214 -1.11 -17.82 9.49
CA LEU A 214 -1.45 -19.24 9.44
C LEU A 214 -2.81 -19.52 10.08
N THR A 215 -3.13 -18.85 11.18
CA THR A 215 -4.43 -18.98 11.86
C THR A 215 -5.59 -18.48 11.00
N ASN A 216 -5.35 -17.49 10.12
CA ASN A 216 -6.36 -16.93 9.21
C ASN A 216 -6.26 -17.48 7.78
N ALA A 217 -5.37 -18.45 7.55
CA ALA A 217 -5.16 -19.05 6.25
C ALA A 217 -6.24 -20.08 5.93
N ARG A 218 -6.66 -20.13 4.68
CA ARG A 218 -7.48 -21.21 4.13
C ARG A 218 -6.69 -21.88 3.02
N PHE A 219 -6.18 -23.07 3.32
CA PHE A 219 -5.40 -23.85 2.37
C PHE A 219 -6.30 -24.65 1.43
N GLU A 220 -5.87 -24.77 0.18
CA GLU A 220 -6.48 -25.67 -0.79
C GLU A 220 -5.99 -27.11 -0.54
N LYS A 221 -6.86 -28.10 -0.75
CA LYS A 221 -6.42 -29.49 -0.78
C LYS A 221 -5.50 -29.71 -1.99
N HIS A 222 -4.30 -30.18 -1.74
CA HIS A 222 -3.36 -30.47 -2.81
C HIS A 222 -3.74 -31.77 -3.55
N PRO A 223 -3.68 -31.80 -4.90
CA PRO A 223 -3.96 -33.01 -5.67
C PRO A 223 -2.86 -34.07 -5.45
N GLN A 224 -3.16 -35.32 -5.76
CA GLN A 224 -2.14 -36.38 -5.77
C GLN A 224 -1.08 -36.07 -6.84
N GLY A 225 0.19 -36.33 -6.53
CA GLY A 225 1.32 -36.08 -7.44
C GLY A 225 1.70 -34.60 -7.64
N ILE A 226 1.22 -33.71 -6.78
CA ILE A 226 1.55 -32.28 -6.85
C ILE A 226 3.06 -32.03 -6.71
N ASP A 227 3.76 -32.83 -5.92
CA ASP A 227 5.18 -32.69 -5.64
C ASP A 227 6.01 -32.88 -6.94
N ASN A 228 5.72 -33.96 -7.69
CA ASN A 228 6.31 -34.21 -9.01
C ASN A 228 5.97 -33.10 -10.01
N HIS A 229 4.73 -32.62 -10.00
CA HIS A 229 4.32 -31.53 -10.87
C HIS A 229 5.10 -30.24 -10.57
N ILE A 230 5.35 -29.93 -9.30
CA ILE A 230 6.14 -28.78 -8.85
C ILE A 230 7.59 -28.90 -9.30
N GLN A 231 8.19 -30.09 -9.17
CA GLN A 231 9.54 -30.35 -9.64
C GLN A 231 9.68 -30.11 -11.15
N VAL A 232 8.78 -30.69 -11.95
CA VAL A 232 8.74 -30.47 -13.41
C VAL A 232 8.55 -29.00 -13.75
N LEU A 233 7.70 -28.30 -13.00
CA LEU A 233 7.35 -26.90 -13.23
C LEU A 233 8.51 -25.95 -12.95
N PHE A 234 9.27 -26.15 -11.86
CA PHE A 234 10.47 -25.34 -11.59
C PHE A 234 11.59 -25.64 -12.58
N ASN A 235 11.83 -26.93 -12.90
CA ASN A 235 12.82 -27.33 -13.90
C ASN A 235 12.48 -26.75 -15.28
N GLY A 236 11.23 -26.88 -15.70
CA GLY A 236 10.74 -26.35 -16.98
C GLY A 236 10.86 -24.82 -17.06
N SER A 237 10.66 -24.11 -15.95
CA SER A 237 10.77 -22.65 -15.93
C SER A 237 12.21 -22.16 -16.01
N ALA A 238 13.14 -22.85 -15.34
CA ALA A 238 14.57 -22.55 -15.46
C ALA A 238 15.07 -22.82 -16.89
N ASN A 239 14.67 -23.95 -17.48
CA ASN A 239 14.99 -24.28 -18.87
C ASN A 239 14.40 -23.28 -19.85
N ARG A 240 13.14 -22.87 -19.65
CA ARG A 240 12.51 -21.85 -20.50
C ARG A 240 13.29 -20.53 -20.46
N LEU A 241 13.70 -20.08 -19.28
CA LEU A 241 14.52 -18.87 -19.16
C LEU A 241 15.89 -19.06 -19.84
N LYS A 242 16.55 -20.20 -19.64
CA LYS A 242 17.82 -20.55 -20.29
C LYS A 242 17.70 -20.46 -21.81
N TYR A 243 16.70 -21.13 -22.40
CA TYR A 243 16.48 -21.10 -23.84
C TYR A 243 16.09 -19.72 -24.35
N SER A 244 15.20 -18.99 -23.66
CA SER A 244 14.87 -17.61 -24.04
C SER A 244 16.08 -16.67 -24.01
N LEU A 245 17.03 -16.88 -23.09
CA LEU A 245 18.29 -16.13 -23.07
C LEU A 245 19.20 -16.53 -24.25
N LEU A 246 19.25 -17.80 -24.63
CA LEU A 246 20.01 -18.26 -25.79
C LEU A 246 19.42 -17.72 -27.11
N GLU A 247 18.09 -17.67 -27.21
CA GLU A 247 17.34 -17.11 -28.35
C GLU A 247 17.67 -15.63 -28.62
N THR A 248 18.11 -14.87 -27.61
CA THR A 248 18.43 -13.44 -27.78
C THR A 248 19.51 -13.18 -28.84
N ARG A 249 20.39 -14.15 -29.09
CA ARG A 249 21.46 -14.02 -30.09
C ARG A 249 20.96 -14.23 -31.53
N PHE A 250 19.79 -14.83 -31.70
CA PHE A 250 19.23 -15.28 -32.97
C PHE A 250 18.04 -14.42 -33.45
N ILE A 251 17.83 -13.26 -32.82
CA ILE A 251 16.74 -12.33 -33.14
C ILE A 251 16.84 -11.81 -34.59
N ASN A 252 18.05 -11.74 -35.16
CA ASN A 252 18.31 -11.16 -36.47
C ASN A 252 18.36 -12.20 -37.61
N GLY A 253 17.34 -13.06 -37.71
CA GLY A 253 17.07 -13.83 -38.93
C GLY A 253 17.21 -15.35 -38.87
N ASP A 254 17.68 -15.90 -37.74
CA ASP A 254 17.84 -17.36 -37.61
C ASP A 254 16.57 -18.06 -37.06
N ILE A 255 15.72 -17.34 -36.32
CA ILE A 255 14.46 -17.85 -35.76
C ILE A 255 13.22 -17.33 -36.51
N PHE A 256 13.35 -16.18 -37.18
CA PHE A 256 12.27 -15.53 -37.92
C PHE A 256 12.72 -15.30 -39.35
N ASP A 257 11.85 -15.58 -40.34
CA ASP A 257 12.12 -15.22 -41.73
C ASP A 257 12.06 -13.69 -41.88
N PRO A 258 13.19 -13.02 -42.16
CA PRO A 258 13.21 -11.57 -42.33
C PRO A 258 12.30 -11.11 -43.48
N SER A 259 12.11 -11.96 -44.49
CA SER A 259 11.31 -11.67 -45.69
C SER A 259 9.83 -11.46 -45.37
N ASP A 260 9.32 -12.18 -44.37
CA ASP A 260 7.95 -12.04 -43.88
C ASP A 260 7.77 -10.78 -43.02
N VAL A 261 8.82 -10.36 -42.31
CA VAL A 261 8.79 -9.12 -41.50
C VAL A 261 8.85 -7.88 -42.39
N VAL A 262 9.66 -7.90 -43.46
CA VAL A 262 9.83 -6.80 -44.42
C VAL A 262 8.52 -6.45 -45.15
N LYS A 263 7.56 -7.37 -45.25
CA LYS A 263 6.21 -7.07 -45.78
C LYS A 263 5.48 -5.98 -44.99
N ASN A 264 5.87 -5.75 -43.73
CA ASN A 264 5.31 -4.69 -42.89
C ASN A 264 5.96 -3.31 -43.13
N ASP A 265 7.00 -3.19 -43.97
CA ASP A 265 7.69 -1.92 -44.23
C ASP A 265 6.74 -0.83 -44.76
N GLU A 266 5.76 -1.22 -45.56
CA GLU A 266 4.79 -0.27 -46.10
C GLU A 266 3.91 0.33 -44.99
N LEU A 267 3.50 -0.49 -44.01
CA LEU A 267 2.77 -0.04 -42.83
C LEU A 267 3.64 0.86 -41.95
N VAL A 268 4.93 0.54 -41.79
CA VAL A 268 5.87 1.39 -41.06
C VAL A 268 6.02 2.75 -41.75
N LYS A 269 6.17 2.78 -43.09
CA LYS A 269 6.24 4.03 -43.87
C LYS A 269 4.97 4.87 -43.76
N GLN A 270 3.80 4.24 -43.83
CA GLN A 270 2.52 4.93 -43.62
C GLN A 270 2.42 5.51 -42.20
N SER A 271 2.79 4.73 -41.18
CA SER A 271 2.82 5.21 -39.79
C SER A 271 3.80 6.36 -39.61
N SER A 272 5.00 6.30 -40.19
CA SER A 272 5.97 7.39 -40.15
C SER A 272 5.43 8.66 -40.80
N LYS A 273 4.73 8.53 -41.94
CA LYS A 273 4.10 9.67 -42.63
C LYS A 273 3.01 10.33 -41.77
N ILE A 274 2.16 9.53 -41.12
CA ILE A 274 1.13 10.04 -40.20
C ILE A 274 1.77 10.78 -39.02
N ILE A 275 2.86 10.24 -38.45
CA ILE A 275 3.60 10.88 -37.36
C ILE A 275 4.22 12.21 -37.83
N GLU A 276 4.79 12.26 -39.04
CA GLU A 276 5.33 13.50 -39.60
C GLU A 276 4.25 14.55 -39.90
N GLU A 277 3.11 14.15 -40.44
CA GLU A 277 1.97 15.03 -40.68
C GLU A 277 1.42 15.58 -39.36
N TYR A 278 1.32 14.73 -38.34
CA TYR A 278 0.95 15.13 -36.99
C TYR A 278 1.95 16.13 -36.39
N LYS A 279 3.26 15.88 -36.55
CA LYS A 279 4.34 16.80 -36.12
C LYS A 279 4.27 18.15 -36.85
N LYS A 280 3.99 18.14 -38.15
CA LYS A 280 3.78 19.38 -38.94
C LYS A 280 2.56 20.14 -38.43
N GLY A 281 1.45 19.44 -38.21
CA GLY A 281 0.22 20.00 -37.62
C GLY A 281 0.49 20.71 -36.29
N LEU A 282 1.19 20.03 -35.37
CA LEU A 282 1.61 20.58 -34.07
C LEU A 282 2.42 21.88 -34.19
N ASN A 283 3.39 21.93 -35.12
CA ASN A 283 4.21 23.11 -35.33
C ASN A 283 3.40 24.30 -35.90
N THR A 284 2.44 24.05 -36.79
CA THR A 284 1.53 25.10 -37.28
C THR A 284 0.58 25.63 -36.22
N THR A 285 0.12 24.78 -35.29
CA THR A 285 -0.79 25.20 -34.21
C THR A 285 -0.06 25.95 -33.09
N ASN A 286 1.20 25.60 -32.82
CA ASN A 286 2.04 26.24 -31.80
C ASN A 286 2.85 27.44 -32.31
N SER A 287 2.82 27.73 -33.62
CA SER A 287 3.42 28.97 -34.13
C SER A 287 2.60 30.15 -33.62
N PRO A 288 3.17 31.07 -32.82
CA PRO A 288 2.43 32.23 -32.34
C PRO A 288 1.97 33.02 -33.56
N LYS A 289 0.65 33.10 -33.77
CA LYS A 289 0.07 34.08 -34.69
C LYS A 289 0.50 35.44 -34.15
N SER A 290 1.54 36.02 -34.77
CA SER A 290 1.92 37.41 -34.61
C SER A 290 0.72 38.24 -35.07
N GLY A 291 -0.17 38.53 -34.13
CA GLY A 291 -1.26 39.45 -34.31
C GLY A 291 -0.68 40.84 -34.44
N SER A 292 -0.75 41.37 -35.66
CA SER A 292 -0.61 42.77 -35.95
C SER A 292 -1.53 43.58 -35.02
N ALA A 293 -0.96 44.16 -33.98
CA ALA A 293 -1.66 45.11 -33.12
C ALA A 293 -1.43 46.51 -33.69
N ASN A 294 -2.51 47.02 -34.30
CA ASN A 294 -2.61 48.40 -34.75
C ASN A 294 -2.27 49.38 -33.62
N ASP A 295 -1.53 50.41 -34.02
CA ASP A 295 -1.25 51.65 -33.31
C ASP A 295 -2.43 52.21 -32.51
N LYS A 296 -2.17 52.60 -31.26
CA LYS A 296 -2.71 53.82 -30.64
C LYS A 296 -1.88 54.26 -29.44
N LYS A 297 -1.01 55.24 -29.73
CA LYS A 297 -0.42 56.32 -28.91
C LYS A 297 -0.70 56.38 -27.39
N SER A 298 0.41 56.30 -26.63
CA SER A 298 0.93 57.23 -25.59
C SER A 298 0.09 57.63 -24.35
N PRO A 299 0.70 58.17 -23.26
CA PRO A 299 2.13 58.42 -23.00
C PRO A 299 2.66 57.94 -21.63
N SER A 300 3.99 57.84 -21.59
CA SER A 300 4.89 57.74 -20.44
C SER A 300 4.74 58.90 -19.43
N PRO A 301 5.26 58.80 -18.18
CA PRO A 301 6.69 59.14 -18.01
C PRO A 301 7.48 58.42 -16.88
N THR A 302 8.81 58.50 -17.06
CA THR A 302 9.91 58.63 -16.07
C THR A 302 10.38 57.48 -15.18
N THR A 303 11.44 56.82 -15.68
CA THR A 303 12.81 56.71 -15.13
C THR A 303 13.05 56.96 -13.63
N GLY A 304 13.64 55.97 -12.97
CA GLY A 304 14.32 56.07 -11.66
C GLY A 304 15.23 54.87 -11.42
N VAL A 305 16.48 55.01 -11.85
CA VAL A 305 17.59 54.04 -11.75
C VAL A 305 18.20 54.10 -10.35
N ASN A 306 18.42 52.95 -9.69
CA ASN A 306 19.75 52.57 -9.14
C ASN A 306 19.76 51.22 -8.40
N SER A 307 20.60 50.35 -8.95
CA SER A 307 21.46 49.32 -8.33
C SER A 307 21.72 49.40 -6.81
N ARG A 308 21.79 48.24 -6.12
CA ARG A 308 23.04 47.45 -5.93
C ARG A 308 22.77 46.14 -5.16
N ALA A 309 23.59 45.14 -5.49
CA ALA A 309 23.64 43.79 -4.95
C ALA A 309 24.12 43.70 -3.50
N THR A 310 23.72 42.64 -2.78
CA THR A 310 24.64 41.66 -2.13
C THR A 310 23.89 40.49 -1.46
N SER A 311 24.36 39.27 -1.79
CA SER A 311 24.53 38.05 -0.97
C SER A 311 23.57 37.76 0.20
N SER A 312 23.02 36.54 0.24
CA SER A 312 23.58 35.41 1.00
C SER A 312 22.61 34.23 1.10
N ALA A 313 23.21 33.04 1.16
CA ALA A 313 22.55 31.75 1.23
C ALA A 313 21.91 31.50 2.60
N THR A 314 20.73 30.87 2.62
CA THR A 314 20.31 30.06 3.77
C THR A 314 19.38 28.93 3.34
N SER A 315 19.90 27.71 3.38
CA SER A 315 19.13 26.46 3.37
C SER A 315 18.24 26.38 4.62
N PRO A 316 16.95 26.01 4.53
CA PRO A 316 16.16 25.74 5.73
C PRO A 316 16.33 24.27 6.17
N SER A 317 17.11 24.11 7.24
CA SER A 317 17.09 22.98 8.17
C SER A 317 15.68 22.77 8.72
N THR A 318 15.10 21.58 8.55
CA THR A 318 13.86 21.17 9.22
C THR A 318 14.19 20.42 10.51
N THR A 319 14.26 21.16 11.61
CA THR A 319 14.37 20.63 12.96
C THR A 319 12.99 20.27 13.52
N ARG A 320 12.92 18.98 13.86
CA ARG A 320 11.98 18.24 14.71
C ARG A 320 11.50 19.02 15.96
N TYR A 321 10.17 18.99 16.19
CA TYR A 321 9.42 19.15 17.45
C TYR A 321 10.01 20.02 18.58
N LYS A 322 9.35 21.15 18.87
CA LYS A 322 9.20 21.65 20.24
C LYS A 322 7.76 22.07 20.53
N THR A 323 7.16 21.35 21.46
CA THR A 323 5.98 21.71 22.24
C THR A 323 6.32 22.93 23.11
N GLY A 324 5.42 23.92 23.21
CA GLY A 324 5.60 25.06 24.09
C GLY A 324 4.40 26.01 24.08
N THR A 325 3.55 25.85 25.08
CA THR A 325 2.45 26.72 25.49
C THR A 325 2.93 28.16 25.69
N GLN A 326 2.28 29.16 25.09
CA GLN A 326 2.18 30.50 25.66
C GLN A 326 0.81 31.13 25.35
N ALA A 327 0.21 31.65 26.42
CA ALA A 327 -0.96 32.50 26.45
C ALA A 327 -0.53 33.99 26.39
N SER A 328 -1.54 34.86 26.42
CA SER A 328 -1.52 36.34 26.33
C SER A 328 -1.41 36.90 24.91
N GLU A 329 -2.11 37.96 24.51
CA GLU A 329 -2.93 38.92 25.26
C GLU A 329 -3.86 39.65 24.28
N GLY A 330 -5.04 40.05 24.75
CA GLY A 330 -6.01 40.80 23.98
C GLY A 330 -5.68 42.29 23.91
N GLN A 331 -6.05 42.92 22.80
CA GLN A 331 -6.32 44.35 22.75
C GLN A 331 -7.70 44.59 22.14
N ASN A 332 -8.59 45.06 23.01
CA ASN A 332 -9.85 45.68 22.67
C ASN A 332 -9.59 47.08 22.09
N THR A 333 -10.24 47.41 20.98
CA THR A 333 -10.71 48.78 20.72
C THR A 333 -12.14 48.70 20.17
N THR A 334 -13.01 49.43 20.84
CA THR A 334 -14.46 49.57 20.66
C THR A 334 -14.82 50.60 19.59
N SER A 335 -15.84 50.34 18.77
CA SER A 335 -17.06 51.18 18.70
C SER A 335 -18.10 50.69 17.66
N ASN A 336 -19.26 50.33 18.21
CA ASN A 336 -20.63 50.33 17.71
C ASN A 336 -20.95 50.60 16.23
N ASN A 337 -21.63 49.62 15.60
CA ASN A 337 -22.95 49.89 15.03
C ASN A 337 -23.86 48.65 15.08
N HIS A 338 -25.12 48.90 15.43
CA HIS A 338 -26.20 47.93 15.66
C HIS A 338 -26.62 47.17 14.39
N SER A 339 -26.65 45.85 14.44
CA SER A 339 -27.82 45.03 14.07
C SER A 339 -27.67 43.62 14.65
N GLN A 340 -28.70 43.20 15.38
CA GLN A 340 -28.82 41.89 16.00
C GLN A 340 -28.93 40.78 14.93
N GLY A 341 -28.22 39.68 15.13
CA GLY A 341 -28.50 38.41 14.44
C GLY A 341 -27.29 37.50 14.34
N ASN A 342 -27.06 36.69 15.38
CA ASN A 342 -26.11 35.57 15.45
C ASN A 342 -24.61 35.93 15.31
N LEU A 343 -23.98 36.14 16.47
CA LEU A 343 -22.55 35.87 16.64
C LEU A 343 -22.31 34.37 16.35
N GLU A 344 -21.91 34.05 15.13
CA GLU A 344 -21.35 32.76 14.79
C GLU A 344 -20.04 32.59 15.58
N LYS A 345 -20.06 31.68 16.56
CA LYS A 345 -18.87 30.91 16.95
C LYS A 345 -18.08 30.55 15.68
N PRO A 346 -16.73 30.48 15.67
CA PRO A 346 -15.97 30.14 14.45
C PRO A 346 -16.57 28.88 13.82
N GLY A 347 -17.38 29.11 12.79
CA GLY A 347 -18.50 28.24 12.47
C GLY A 347 -17.98 27.09 11.65
N TYR A 348 -18.24 25.87 12.08
CA TYR A 348 -18.06 24.74 11.19
C TYR A 348 -18.89 24.99 9.93
N LEU A 349 -18.23 25.11 8.77
CA LEU A 349 -18.89 25.34 7.49
C LEU A 349 -19.98 24.29 7.27
N THR A 350 -21.14 24.74 6.78
CA THR A 350 -22.22 23.83 6.39
C THR A 350 -21.78 22.96 5.22
N GLN A 351 -22.47 21.84 4.97
CA GLN A 351 -22.13 20.96 3.85
C GLN A 351 -22.25 21.67 2.51
N GLU A 352 -23.21 22.59 2.40
CA GLU A 352 -23.46 23.44 1.24
C GLU A 352 -22.29 24.42 1.03
N GLN A 353 -21.80 25.07 2.09
CA GLN A 353 -20.63 25.96 2.01
C GLN A 353 -19.35 25.19 1.67
N ILE A 354 -19.17 23.98 2.20
CA ILE A 354 -18.05 23.11 1.86
C ILE A 354 -18.12 22.70 0.38
N LYS A 355 -19.32 22.36 -0.12
CA LYS A 355 -19.55 22.03 -1.53
C LYS A 355 -19.24 23.23 -2.42
N GLU A 356 -19.75 24.41 -2.08
CA GLU A 356 -19.49 25.66 -2.81
C GLU A 356 -17.99 25.94 -2.92
N HIS A 357 -17.26 25.87 -1.80
CA HIS A 357 -15.81 26.09 -1.78
C HIS A 357 -15.05 25.05 -2.63
N CYS A 358 -15.48 23.79 -2.64
CA CYS A 358 -14.87 22.75 -3.47
C CYS A 358 -15.11 23.00 -4.97
N VAL A 359 -16.32 23.41 -5.36
CA VAL A 359 -16.65 23.81 -6.75
C VAL A 359 -15.84 25.03 -7.17
N ALA A 360 -15.73 26.04 -6.31
CA ALA A 360 -14.91 27.22 -6.52
C ALA A 360 -13.43 26.88 -6.74
N SER A 361 -12.91 25.90 -5.98
CA SER A 361 -11.53 25.41 -6.14
C SER A 361 -11.32 24.74 -7.50
N ILE A 362 -12.32 24.01 -8.02
CA ILE A 362 -12.27 23.42 -9.38
C ILE A 362 -12.26 24.52 -10.44
N SER A 363 -13.11 25.55 -10.29
CA SER A 363 -13.16 26.69 -11.22
C SER A 363 -11.84 27.48 -11.25
N ALA A 364 -11.27 27.79 -10.08
CA ALA A 364 -9.97 28.44 -9.97
C ALA A 364 -8.86 27.60 -10.63
N ALA A 365 -8.88 26.28 -10.43
CA ALA A 365 -7.91 25.37 -11.03
C ALA A 365 -8.00 25.36 -12.57
N LYS A 366 -9.21 25.41 -13.15
CA LYS A 366 -9.41 25.51 -14.60
C LYS A 366 -8.78 26.78 -15.17
N VAL A 367 -8.98 27.92 -14.53
CA VAL A 367 -8.40 29.19 -15.00
C VAL A 367 -6.89 29.14 -15.00
N ILE A 368 -6.26 28.60 -13.94
CA ILE A 368 -4.80 28.43 -13.94
C ILE A 368 -4.35 27.48 -15.05
N MET A 369 -5.05 26.36 -15.27
CA MET A 369 -4.70 25.40 -16.31
C MET A 369 -4.85 25.98 -17.72
N GLN A 370 -5.84 26.84 -17.96
CA GLN A 370 -6.00 27.55 -19.23
C GLN A 370 -4.85 28.53 -19.54
N THR A 371 -4.13 29.02 -18.51
CA THR A 371 -2.93 29.87 -18.71
C THR A 371 -1.65 29.08 -18.98
N LYS A 372 -1.66 27.75 -18.80
CA LYS A 372 -0.52 26.88 -19.10
C LYS A 372 -0.55 26.41 -20.55
N SER A 373 0.59 25.94 -21.06
CA SER A 373 0.63 25.35 -22.39
C SER A 373 -0.25 24.10 -22.43
N SER A 374 -0.99 23.92 -23.52
CA SER A 374 -1.93 22.81 -23.69
C SER A 374 -1.27 21.44 -23.60
N GLN A 375 0.05 21.37 -23.83
CA GLN A 375 0.84 20.13 -23.89
C GLN A 375 1.70 19.87 -22.64
N ASP A 376 1.70 20.78 -21.66
CA ASP A 376 2.48 20.58 -20.44
C ASP A 376 1.95 19.38 -19.63
N ILE A 377 2.86 18.54 -19.15
CA ILE A 377 2.52 17.44 -18.23
C ILE A 377 2.60 17.97 -16.81
N LEU A 378 1.45 18.05 -16.15
CA LEU A 378 1.32 18.69 -14.85
C LEU A 378 0.55 17.79 -13.86
N LYS A 379 0.65 18.14 -12.58
CA LYS A 379 -0.20 17.60 -11.52
C LYS A 379 -1.05 18.73 -10.95
N THR A 380 -2.34 18.49 -10.88
CA THR A 380 -3.33 19.41 -10.32
C THR A 380 -4.02 18.76 -9.13
N TYR A 381 -4.30 19.56 -8.09
CA TYR A 381 -5.00 19.09 -6.90
C TYR A 381 -6.34 19.80 -6.74
N ILE A 382 -7.38 19.05 -6.39
CA ILE A 382 -8.71 19.61 -6.10
C ILE A 382 -9.25 19.06 -4.79
N ARG A 383 -9.99 19.89 -4.05
CA ARG A 383 -10.71 19.48 -2.85
C ARG A 383 -12.10 18.98 -3.24
N ILE A 384 -12.53 17.90 -2.59
CA ILE A 384 -13.87 17.33 -2.75
C ILE A 384 -14.51 17.11 -1.37
N PRO A 385 -15.82 17.31 -1.22
CA PRO A 385 -16.48 17.00 0.04
C PRO A 385 -16.41 15.50 0.33
N LYS A 386 -16.09 15.16 1.59
CA LYS A 386 -15.97 13.77 2.02
C LYS A 386 -17.32 13.05 2.03
N LEU A 387 -18.36 13.75 2.46
CA LEU A 387 -19.72 13.22 2.54
C LEU A 387 -20.34 13.17 1.13
N LYS A 388 -20.93 12.05 0.74
CA LYS A 388 -21.60 11.78 -0.57
C LYS A 388 -20.67 11.70 -1.79
N TYR A 389 -19.77 12.66 -2.01
CA TYR A 389 -19.07 12.78 -3.30
C TYR A 389 -17.80 11.94 -3.42
N THR A 390 -17.14 11.60 -2.31
CA THR A 390 -15.94 10.76 -2.36
C THR A 390 -16.26 9.36 -2.90
N ASP A 391 -17.36 8.76 -2.43
CA ASP A 391 -17.75 7.42 -2.88
C ASP A 391 -18.20 7.44 -4.35
N ILE A 392 -18.98 8.44 -4.77
CA ILE A 392 -19.39 8.62 -6.19
C ILE A 392 -18.18 8.75 -7.12
N ILE A 393 -17.16 9.51 -6.71
CA ILE A 393 -15.93 9.68 -7.48
C ILE A 393 -15.12 8.38 -7.54
N LEU A 394 -15.05 7.62 -6.44
CA LEU A 394 -14.37 6.33 -6.42
C LEU A 394 -15.06 5.31 -7.32
N ASP A 395 -16.39 5.28 -7.32
CA ASP A 395 -17.18 4.39 -8.18
C ASP A 395 -17.01 4.74 -9.67
N ARG A 396 -16.91 6.03 -10.01
CA ARG A 396 -16.72 6.52 -11.39
C ARG A 396 -15.26 6.73 -11.79
N LEU A 397 -14.30 6.36 -10.95
CA LEU A 397 -12.89 6.68 -11.14
C LEU A 397 -12.33 6.07 -12.43
N LYS A 398 -12.77 4.84 -12.77
CA LYS A 398 -12.35 4.15 -13.99
C LYS A 398 -12.83 4.90 -15.24
N ASP A 399 -14.08 5.37 -15.23
CA ASP A 399 -14.69 6.08 -16.36
C ASP A 399 -14.06 7.47 -16.52
N LEU A 400 -13.84 8.18 -15.41
CA LEU A 400 -13.13 9.47 -15.42
C LEU A 400 -11.73 9.33 -16.03
N ARG A 401 -10.96 8.31 -15.64
CA ARG A 401 -9.64 8.04 -16.23
C ARG A 401 -9.72 7.65 -17.71
N GLY A 402 -10.72 6.86 -18.09
CA GLY A 402 -10.94 6.44 -19.48
C GLY A 402 -11.29 7.61 -20.41
N GLN A 403 -12.14 8.53 -19.96
CA GLN A 403 -12.61 9.65 -20.77
C GLN A 403 -11.62 10.82 -20.81
N SER A 404 -10.91 11.08 -19.72
CA SER A 404 -9.94 12.17 -19.64
C SER A 404 -8.53 11.76 -20.01
N HIS A 405 -8.22 10.47 -20.13
CA HIS A 405 -6.84 9.96 -20.25
C HIS A 405 -5.87 10.45 -19.14
N CYS A 406 -6.39 11.00 -18.04
CA CYS A 406 -5.61 11.43 -16.89
C CYS A 406 -5.49 10.32 -15.84
N ASN A 407 -4.38 10.32 -15.10
CA ASN A 407 -4.25 9.53 -13.90
C ASN A 407 -4.84 10.29 -12.71
N ILE A 408 -6.01 9.83 -12.23
CA ILE A 408 -6.75 10.48 -11.14
C ILE A 408 -6.67 9.60 -9.89
N ILE A 409 -6.15 10.13 -8.78
CA ILE A 409 -5.95 9.40 -7.52
C ILE A 409 -6.51 10.22 -6.36
N VAL A 410 -7.25 9.59 -5.45
CA VAL A 410 -7.62 10.21 -4.17
C VAL A 410 -6.44 10.10 -3.21
N LEU A 411 -5.91 11.22 -2.75
CA LEU A 411 -4.76 11.25 -1.86
C LEU A 411 -5.11 10.70 -0.47
N ASN A 412 -4.15 9.95 0.09
CA ASN A 412 -4.22 9.51 1.48
C ASN A 412 -3.81 10.65 2.41
N LEU A 413 -4.25 10.60 3.68
CA LEU A 413 -3.99 11.64 4.69
C LEU A 413 -2.48 11.94 4.87
N ASN A 414 -1.62 10.94 4.66
CA ASN A 414 -0.17 11.08 4.80
C ASN A 414 0.48 11.93 3.69
N ASN A 415 -0.22 12.15 2.57
CA ASN A 415 0.31 12.83 1.38
C ASN A 415 -0.36 14.19 1.12
N LEU A 416 -1.16 14.71 2.06
CA LEU A 416 -1.88 15.97 1.86
C LEU A 416 -0.93 17.17 1.66
N HIS A 417 0.23 17.13 2.30
CA HIS A 417 1.26 18.18 2.21
C HIS A 417 1.76 18.43 0.77
N GLU A 418 1.67 17.42 -0.11
CA GLU A 418 2.04 17.55 -1.54
C GLU A 418 1.15 18.56 -2.29
N SER A 419 -0.04 18.84 -1.75
CA SER A 419 -1.04 19.70 -2.39
C SER A 419 -1.08 21.13 -1.84
N ASP A 420 -0.40 21.41 -0.73
CA ASP A 420 -0.51 22.70 -0.03
C ASP A 420 -0.01 23.86 -0.90
N ALA A 421 1.17 23.71 -1.52
CA ALA A 421 1.73 24.72 -2.42
C ALA A 421 0.81 25.00 -3.63
N TRP A 422 0.13 23.98 -4.15
CA TRP A 422 -0.85 24.14 -5.22
C TRP A 422 -2.06 24.95 -4.75
N PHE A 423 -2.63 24.62 -3.59
CA PHE A 423 -3.79 25.35 -3.07
C PHE A 423 -3.46 26.79 -2.67
N SER A 424 -2.24 27.08 -2.22
CA SER A 424 -1.79 28.45 -1.97
C SER A 424 -1.67 29.30 -3.24
N SER A 425 -1.46 28.67 -4.40
CA SER A 425 -1.43 29.37 -5.69
C SER A 425 -2.81 29.67 -6.28
N LEU A 426 -3.87 29.06 -5.74
CA LEU A 426 -5.23 29.21 -6.24
C LEU A 426 -5.93 30.41 -5.60
N ASP A 427 -6.41 31.33 -6.43
CA ASP A 427 -7.26 32.42 -6.00
C ASP A 427 -8.73 31.96 -5.96
N VAL A 428 -9.09 31.21 -4.92
CA VAL A 428 -10.45 30.68 -4.74
C VAL A 428 -11.44 31.78 -4.34
N SER A 429 -10.96 32.89 -3.78
CA SER A 429 -11.78 34.01 -3.29
C SER A 429 -12.63 34.67 -4.39
N LYS A 430 -12.19 34.58 -5.64
CA LYS A 430 -12.93 35.07 -6.83
C LYS A 430 -14.18 34.25 -7.17
N TYR A 431 -14.30 33.03 -6.65
CA TYR A 431 -15.29 32.05 -7.09
C TYR A 431 -16.23 31.55 -5.98
N THR A 432 -16.13 32.07 -4.76
CA THR A 432 -17.02 31.72 -3.64
C THR A 432 -17.20 32.90 -2.69
N SER A 433 -18.37 32.95 -2.06
CA SER A 433 -18.67 33.87 -0.96
C SER A 433 -18.08 33.40 0.39
N VAL A 434 -17.61 32.15 0.45
CA VAL A 434 -17.10 31.50 1.66
C VAL A 434 -15.62 31.86 1.87
N ILE A 435 -15.36 32.70 2.88
CA ILE A 435 -14.00 33.20 3.18
C ILE A 435 -13.13 32.12 3.86
N GLN A 436 -13.73 31.20 4.60
CA GLN A 436 -13.01 30.17 5.35
C GLN A 436 -12.78 28.90 4.51
N ALA A 437 -11.54 28.40 4.51
CA ALA A 437 -11.23 27.11 3.88
C ALA A 437 -11.81 25.92 4.68
N PRO A 438 -12.33 24.87 4.02
CA PRO A 438 -12.90 23.71 4.70
C PRO A 438 -11.84 22.92 5.47
N HIS A 439 -12.21 22.47 6.67
CA HIS A 439 -11.31 21.70 7.52
C HIS A 439 -10.88 20.38 6.85
N PRO A 440 -9.60 19.95 6.93
CA PRO A 440 -9.11 18.75 6.24
C PRO A 440 -9.87 17.45 6.54
N SER A 441 -10.57 17.36 7.67
CA SER A 441 -11.40 16.19 8.02
C SER A 441 -12.70 16.09 7.22
N THR A 442 -13.21 17.20 6.67
CA THR A 442 -14.48 17.28 5.93
C THR A 442 -14.31 17.14 4.42
N VAL A 443 -13.07 17.22 3.93
CA VAL A 443 -12.73 17.09 2.51
C VAL A 443 -11.76 15.93 2.23
N ARG A 444 -11.69 15.54 0.96
CA ARG A 444 -10.62 14.70 0.40
C ARG A 444 -9.96 15.46 -0.73
N ILE A 445 -8.72 15.09 -1.04
CA ILE A 445 -7.95 15.74 -2.09
C ILE A 445 -7.78 14.74 -3.23
N LEU A 446 -8.13 15.14 -4.45
CA LEU A 446 -7.80 14.40 -5.66
C LEU A 446 -6.54 14.98 -6.26
N CYS A 447 -5.62 14.12 -6.66
CA CYS A 447 -4.52 14.42 -7.56
C CYS A 447 -4.90 13.98 -8.97
N ILE A 448 -4.80 14.88 -9.93
CA ILE A 448 -5.02 14.65 -11.36
C ILE A 448 -3.69 14.91 -12.05
N GLY A 449 -3.07 13.86 -12.58
CA GLY A 449 -1.84 13.95 -13.37
C GLY A 449 -2.10 13.66 -14.84
N GLY A 450 -1.63 14.51 -15.73
CA GLY A 450 -1.83 14.36 -17.17
C GLY A 450 -1.33 15.56 -17.97
N ILE A 451 -1.71 15.60 -19.24
CA ILE A 451 -1.48 16.74 -20.13
C ILE A 451 -2.53 17.83 -19.82
N THR A 452 -2.16 19.11 -19.88
CA THR A 452 -3.05 20.24 -19.54
C THR A 452 -4.44 20.16 -20.18
N GLU A 453 -4.53 19.90 -21.49
CA GLU A 453 -5.81 19.76 -22.21
C GLU A 453 -6.72 18.67 -21.60
N TYR A 454 -6.13 17.53 -21.27
CA TYR A 454 -6.80 16.38 -20.66
C TYR A 454 -7.16 16.62 -19.18
N ILE A 455 -6.36 17.40 -18.47
CA ILE A 455 -6.66 17.84 -17.11
C ILE A 455 -7.91 18.73 -17.12
N LEU A 456 -8.06 19.63 -18.09
CA LEU A 456 -9.26 20.46 -18.23
C LEU A 456 -10.53 19.61 -18.40
N ILE A 457 -10.48 18.59 -19.27
CA ILE A 457 -11.58 17.63 -19.45
C ILE A 457 -11.90 16.90 -18.14
N ALA A 458 -10.87 16.45 -17.40
CA ALA A 458 -11.07 15.80 -16.10
C ALA A 458 -11.74 16.74 -15.09
N LEU A 459 -11.34 18.01 -15.03
CA LEU A 459 -11.92 19.02 -14.16
C LEU A 459 -13.37 19.37 -14.54
N ASP A 460 -13.72 19.36 -15.83
CA ASP A 460 -15.11 19.50 -16.30
C ASP A 460 -15.99 18.36 -15.79
N LYS A 461 -15.57 17.12 -16.01
CA LYS A 461 -16.33 15.93 -15.60
C LYS A 461 -16.47 15.81 -14.09
N ILE A 462 -15.43 16.13 -13.33
CA ILE A 462 -15.52 16.15 -11.86
C ILE A 462 -16.43 17.30 -11.40
N GLY A 463 -16.37 18.45 -12.07
CA GLY A 463 -17.30 19.57 -11.82
C GLY A 463 -18.76 19.20 -12.07
N GLU A 464 -19.07 18.42 -13.12
CA GLU A 464 -20.43 17.90 -13.38
C GLU A 464 -20.92 16.99 -12.24
N ILE A 465 -20.06 16.09 -11.72
CA ILE A 465 -20.39 15.23 -10.58
C ILE A 465 -20.69 16.07 -9.33
N MET A 466 -19.98 17.17 -9.13
CA MET A 466 -20.21 18.09 -8.02
C MET A 466 -21.45 18.95 -8.16
N LYS A 467 -22.12 18.98 -9.33
CA LYS A 467 -23.39 19.68 -9.50
C LYS A 467 -24.61 18.81 -9.17
N LEU A 468 -24.44 17.47 -9.10
CA LEU A 468 -25.41 16.51 -8.55
C LEU A 468 -25.57 16.68 -7.02
#